data_AF-A0A1C5L4L4-F1
#
_entry.id   AF-A0A1C5L4L4-F1
#
_cell.length_a   1.000
_cell.length_b   1.000
_cell.length_c   1.000
_cell.angle_alpha   90.00
_cell.angle_beta   90.00
_cell.angle_gamma   90.00
#
_symmetry.space_group_name_H-M   'P 1'
#
loop_
_entity.id
_entity.type
_entity.pdbx_description
1 polymer ?
#
loop_
_entity_poly.entity_id
_entity_poly.type
_entity_poly.pdbx_seq_one_letter_code
_entity_poly.pdbx_strand_id
1 'polypeptide(L)'
;MANLNWCRTCGKEYPVCPHCEQDARLNPWRMICDTEPHFLVWTAVNQYRQGIISKETAKADLTTLLMRKYKNVTKAEVETFIPAVRDVFHEIMDEPAKAENESSSDVNDETPVKPVVKRTSNRKGRA
;
A
#
# COMPACT_ATOMS: atom_id res chain seq x y z
N MET A 1 24.41 12.93 -11.02
CA MET A 1 23.08 13.55 -11.22
C MET A 1 22.15 12.90 -10.21
N ALA A 2 21.38 13.68 -9.45
CA ALA A 2 20.41 13.07 -8.53
C ALA A 2 19.26 12.50 -9.37
N ASN A 3 18.88 11.25 -9.13
CA ASN A 3 17.67 10.68 -9.72
C ASN A 3 16.48 11.33 -8.99
N LEU A 4 15.65 12.06 -9.72
CA LEU A 4 14.46 12.71 -9.17
C LEU A 4 13.22 11.92 -9.58
N ASN A 5 12.23 11.86 -8.70
CA ASN A 5 10.96 11.17 -8.94
C ASN A 5 9.81 11.98 -8.33
N TRP A 6 8.57 11.65 -8.72
CA TRP A 6 7.38 12.38 -8.29
C TRP A 6 6.54 11.54 -7.32
N CYS A 7 6.17 12.14 -6.20
CA CYS A 7 5.32 11.48 -5.21
C CYS A 7 3.92 11.25 -5.78
N ARG A 8 3.42 10.01 -5.70
CA ARG A 8 2.07 9.65 -6.18
C ARG A 8 0.93 10.19 -5.31
N THR A 9 1.23 10.70 -4.13
CA THR A 9 0.24 11.26 -3.18
C THR A 9 0.14 12.77 -3.32
N CYS A 10 1.27 13.49 -3.24
CA CYS A 10 1.31 14.95 -3.25
C CYS A 10 1.81 15.59 -4.56
N GLY A 11 2.35 14.79 -5.48
CA GLY A 11 2.86 15.28 -6.77
C GLY A 11 4.19 16.03 -6.71
N LYS A 12 4.79 16.17 -5.52
CA LYS A 12 6.08 16.87 -5.35
C LYS A 12 7.22 16.02 -5.88
N GLU A 13 8.21 16.70 -6.44
CA GLU A 13 9.48 16.10 -6.84
C GLU A 13 10.37 15.85 -5.62
N TYR A 14 11.02 14.70 -5.58
CA TYR A 14 11.91 14.31 -4.48
C TYR A 14 13.12 13.51 -4.98
N PRO A 15 14.27 13.62 -4.28
CA PRO A 15 15.47 12.88 -4.64
C PRO A 15 15.32 11.40 -4.25
N VAL A 16 15.52 10.53 -5.22
CA VAL A 16 15.57 9.08 -5.04
C VAL A 16 17.01 8.65 -4.83
N CYS A 17 17.22 7.82 -3.80
CA CYS A 17 18.50 7.18 -3.58
C CYS A 17 18.75 6.12 -4.68
N PRO A 18 19.87 6.19 -5.42
CA PRO A 18 20.17 5.24 -6.51
C PRO A 18 20.35 3.80 -6.01
N HIS A 19 20.63 3.60 -4.72
CA HIS A 19 20.67 2.27 -4.11
C HIS A 19 19.26 1.73 -3.81
N CYS A 20 18.32 2.60 -3.42
CA CYS A 20 16.92 2.21 -3.23
C CYS A 20 16.23 1.81 -4.55
N GLU A 21 16.73 2.30 -5.69
CA GLU A 21 16.27 1.88 -7.01
C GLU A 21 16.66 0.41 -7.31
N GLN A 22 17.81 -0.04 -6.80
CA GLN A 22 18.28 -1.41 -6.94
C GLN A 22 17.61 -2.35 -5.93
N ASP A 23 17.32 -1.85 -4.72
CA ASP A 23 16.70 -2.59 -3.61
C ASP A 23 15.22 -2.23 -3.40
N ALA A 24 14.45 -2.07 -4.48
CA ALA A 24 13.02 -1.78 -4.44
C ALA A 24 12.20 -2.82 -3.64
N ARG A 25 12.76 -4.00 -3.36
CA ARG A 25 12.19 -5.04 -2.50
C ARG A 25 12.22 -4.70 -1.01
N LEU A 26 13.21 -3.95 -0.53
CA LEU A 26 13.34 -3.63 0.90
C LEU A 26 12.47 -2.43 1.30
N ASN A 27 12.35 -1.43 0.43
CA ASN A 27 11.62 -0.18 0.74
C ASN A 27 10.85 0.33 -0.50
N PRO A 28 9.73 -0.30 -0.88
CA PRO A 28 8.97 0.08 -2.07
C PRO A 28 8.43 1.52 -1.99
N TRP A 29 8.15 2.01 -0.77
CA TRP A 29 7.62 3.35 -0.57
C TRP A 29 8.54 4.46 -1.09
N ARG A 30 9.87 4.29 -1.02
CA ARG A 30 10.87 5.28 -1.46
C ARG A 30 10.87 5.52 -2.98
N MET A 31 10.30 4.59 -3.74
CA MET A 31 10.18 4.69 -5.20
C MET A 31 8.82 5.23 -5.67
N ILE A 32 7.84 5.30 -4.76
CA ILE A 32 6.45 5.64 -5.09
C ILE A 32 6.07 6.99 -4.47
N CYS A 33 6.56 7.27 -3.27
CA CYS A 33 6.27 8.49 -2.52
C CYS A 33 7.56 9.07 -1.93
N ASP A 34 7.51 10.36 -1.64
CA ASP A 34 8.56 11.12 -0.95
C ASP A 34 8.70 10.68 0.53
N THR A 35 7.58 10.35 1.17
CA THR A 35 7.53 9.95 2.58
C THR A 35 6.73 8.66 2.80
N GLU A 36 7.09 7.92 3.85
CA GLU A 36 6.35 6.74 4.31
C GLU A 36 4.86 7.00 4.61
N PRO A 37 4.46 8.08 5.32
CA PRO A 37 3.05 8.39 5.51
C PRO A 37 2.29 8.63 4.20
N HIS A 38 2.91 9.30 3.21
CA HIS A 38 2.29 9.50 1.90
C HIS A 38 2.07 8.18 1.18
N PHE A 39 3.02 7.25 1.30
CA PHE A 39 2.84 5.90 0.76
C PHE A 39 1.69 5.16 1.41
N LEU A 40 1.52 5.27 2.74
CA LEU A 40 0.44 4.57 3.44
C LEU A 40 -0.94 5.10 3.09
N VAL A 41 -1.08 6.42 2.97
CA VAL A 41 -2.30 7.04 2.43
C VAL A 41 -2.56 6.54 1.02
N TRP A 42 -1.54 6.56 0.16
CA TRP A 42 -1.67 6.08 -1.21
C TRP A 42 -2.05 4.62 -1.28
N THR A 43 -1.47 3.74 -0.45
CA THR A 43 -1.83 2.32 -0.44
C THR A 43 -3.26 2.09 0.01
N ALA A 44 -3.73 2.76 1.07
CA ALA A 44 -5.11 2.62 1.54
C ALA A 44 -6.11 3.10 0.48
N VAL A 45 -5.86 4.28 -0.10
CA VAL A 45 -6.68 4.83 -1.18
C VAL A 45 -6.66 3.93 -2.41
N ASN A 46 -5.48 3.46 -2.83
CA ASN A 46 -5.35 2.64 -4.04
C ASN A 46 -5.96 1.24 -3.86
N GLN A 47 -5.82 0.63 -2.69
CA GLN A 47 -6.47 -0.66 -2.38
C GLN A 47 -7.99 -0.53 -2.34
N TYR A 48 -8.51 0.58 -1.80
CA TYR A 48 -9.94 0.88 -1.83
C TYR A 48 -10.43 1.06 -3.27
N ARG A 49 -9.72 1.85 -4.09
CA ARG A 49 -10.05 2.05 -5.52
C ARG A 49 -10.02 0.75 -6.32
N GLN A 50 -9.15 -0.19 -5.95
CA GLN A 50 -9.06 -1.50 -6.59
C GLN A 50 -10.11 -2.50 -6.06
N GLY A 51 -10.91 -2.12 -5.06
CA GLY A 51 -11.90 -3.00 -4.45
C GLY A 51 -11.29 -4.15 -3.64
N ILE A 52 -10.01 -4.03 -3.24
CA ILE A 52 -9.30 -5.05 -2.44
C ILE A 52 -9.74 -4.97 -0.97
N ILE A 53 -9.99 -3.75 -0.48
CA ILE A 53 -10.39 -3.48 0.89
C ILE A 53 -11.73 -2.72 0.91
N SER A 54 -12.51 -2.91 1.98
CA SER A 54 -13.76 -2.18 2.17
C SER A 54 -13.52 -0.74 2.61
N LYS A 55 -14.55 0.10 2.49
CA LYS A 55 -14.51 1.49 2.98
C LYS A 55 -14.20 1.55 4.48
N GLU A 56 -14.74 0.61 5.26
CA GLU A 56 -14.56 0.55 6.71
C GLU A 56 -13.11 0.26 7.11
N THR A 57 -12.47 -0.71 6.45
CA THR A 57 -11.07 -1.05 6.70
C THR A 57 -10.16 0.09 6.25
N ALA A 58 -10.43 0.67 5.07
CA ALA A 58 -9.70 1.85 4.60
C ALA A 58 -9.82 3.03 5.57
N LYS A 59 -11.02 3.29 6.11
CA LYS A 59 -11.25 4.35 7.11
C LYS A 59 -10.51 4.07 8.42
N ALA A 60 -10.50 2.82 8.89
CA ALA A 60 -9.76 2.44 10.10
C ALA A 60 -8.25 2.63 9.93
N ASP A 61 -7.70 2.24 8.78
CA ASP A 61 -6.29 2.44 8.45
C ASP A 61 -5.95 3.93 8.41
N LEU A 62 -6.69 4.73 7.65
CA LEU A 62 -6.48 6.19 7.59
C LEU A 62 -6.62 6.86 8.96
N THR A 63 -7.60 6.46 9.76
CA THR A 63 -7.79 6.98 11.12
C THR A 63 -6.61 6.63 12.03
N THR A 64 -6.08 5.41 11.91
CA THR A 64 -4.91 4.96 12.67
C THR A 64 -3.66 5.75 12.27
N LEU A 65 -3.49 6.05 10.98
CA LEU A 65 -2.41 6.90 10.49
C LEU A 65 -2.48 8.30 11.09
N LEU A 66 -3.67 8.91 11.13
CA LEU A 66 -3.89 10.23 11.71
C LEU A 66 -3.70 10.28 13.24
N MET A 67 -4.08 9.23 13.97
CA MET A 67 -4.15 9.26 15.43
C MET A 67 -2.89 8.74 16.15
N ARG A 68 -2.21 7.72 15.62
CA ARG A 68 -1.21 6.97 16.42
C ARG A 68 0.14 6.80 15.78
N LYS A 69 0.22 6.60 14.46
CA LYS A 69 1.42 6.01 13.84
C LYS A 69 2.31 7.02 13.12
N TYR A 70 1.73 8.06 12.50
CA TYR A 70 2.49 9.10 11.80
C TYR A 70 1.96 10.46 12.20
N LYS A 71 2.59 11.07 13.20
CA LYS A 71 2.19 12.36 13.80
C LYS A 71 2.25 13.56 12.85
N ASN A 72 2.43 13.33 11.55
CA ASN A 72 2.78 14.33 10.56
C ASN A 72 1.69 14.56 9.51
N VAL A 73 0.79 13.59 9.25
CA VAL A 73 -0.29 13.82 8.27
C VAL A 73 -1.40 14.62 8.93
N THR A 74 -1.37 15.93 8.70
CA THR A 74 -2.44 16.83 9.16
C THR A 74 -3.54 16.93 8.11
N LYS A 75 -4.74 17.35 8.50
CA LYS A 75 -5.84 17.62 7.55
C LYS A 75 -5.42 18.64 6.47
N ALA A 76 -4.61 19.63 6.85
CA ALA A 76 -4.06 20.61 5.92
C ALA A 76 -3.12 19.97 4.89
N GLU A 77 -2.37 18.93 5.26
CA GLU A 77 -1.50 18.22 4.32
C GLU A 77 -2.31 17.41 3.31
N VAL A 78 -3.43 16.82 3.71
CA VAL A 78 -4.34 16.10 2.82
C VAL A 78 -4.87 17.00 1.70
N GLU A 79 -5.14 18.28 2.00
CA GLU A 79 -5.59 19.25 1.00
C GLU A 79 -4.52 19.54 -0.06
N THR A 80 -3.23 19.33 0.26
CA THR A 80 -2.12 19.48 -0.69
C THR A 80 -1.91 18.26 -1.58
N PHE A 81 -2.68 17.19 -1.37
CA PHE A 81 -2.58 15.99 -2.20
C PHE A 81 -3.16 16.22 -3.59
N ILE A 82 -2.76 15.34 -4.52
CA ILE A 82 -3.31 15.32 -5.87
C ILE A 82 -4.83 15.15 -5.77
N PRO A 83 -5.63 15.91 -6.55
CA PRO A 83 -7.09 15.91 -6.45
C PRO A 83 -7.69 14.50 -6.44
N ALA A 84 -7.23 13.62 -7.34
CA ALA A 84 -7.71 12.24 -7.42
C ALA A 84 -7.49 11.40 -6.14
N VAL A 85 -6.43 11.67 -5.37
CA VAL A 85 -6.17 10.99 -4.09
C VAL A 85 -6.97 11.64 -2.98
N ARG A 86 -7.02 12.97 -2.96
CA ARG A 86 -7.77 13.77 -1.99
C ARG A 86 -9.26 13.45 -2.04
N ASP A 87 -9.85 13.40 -3.22
CA ASP A 87 -11.29 13.21 -3.39
C ASP A 87 -11.73 11.82 -2.88
N VAL A 88 -10.93 10.78 -3.17
CA VAL A 88 -11.16 9.43 -2.64
C VAL A 88 -10.88 9.35 -1.14
N PHE A 89 -9.88 10.08 -0.64
CA PHE A 89 -9.65 10.17 0.80
C PHE A 89 -10.87 10.76 1.52
N HIS A 90 -11.47 11.83 0.99
CA HIS A 90 -12.71 12.38 1.52
C HIS A 90 -13.86 11.39 1.41
N GLU A 91 -14.00 10.72 0.27
CA GLU A 91 -15.01 9.67 0.08
C GLU A 91 -14.91 8.57 1.16
N ILE A 92 -13.70 8.14 1.52
CA ILE A 92 -13.49 7.12 2.56
C ILE A 92 -13.81 7.67 3.96
N MET A 93 -13.39 8.90 4.25
CA MET A 93 -13.51 9.51 5.58
C MET A 93 -14.91 10.00 5.89
N ASP A 94 -15.61 10.52 4.89
CA ASP A 94 -16.98 11.01 5.00
C ASP A 94 -17.93 9.82 5.21
N GLU A 95 -18.86 9.97 6.15
CA GLU A 95 -19.84 8.93 6.43
C GLU A 95 -20.73 8.71 5.19
N PRO A 96 -20.89 7.46 4.72
CA PRO A 96 -21.92 7.19 3.74
C PRO A 96 -23.27 7.42 4.44
N ALA A 97 -24.03 8.41 3.98
CA ALA A 97 -25.47 8.41 4.20
C ALA A 97 -26.00 7.09 3.64
N LYS A 98 -26.39 6.17 4.53
CA LYS A 98 -27.04 4.87 4.32
C LYS A 98 -27.08 4.34 2.88
N ALA A 99 -26.32 3.28 2.62
CA ALA A 99 -26.70 2.26 1.65
C ALA A 99 -26.21 0.90 2.14
N GLU A 100 -27.16 0.14 2.63
CA GLU A 100 -27.09 -1.25 3.09
C GLU A 100 -27.15 -2.24 1.89
N ASN A 101 -26.20 -3.19 1.83
CA ASN A 101 -26.29 -4.64 1.56
C ASN A 101 -24.87 -5.14 1.15
N GLU A 102 -24.18 -6.00 1.91
CA GLU A 102 -24.40 -7.43 2.19
C GLU A 102 -24.16 -8.37 0.99
N SER A 103 -22.94 -8.92 0.91
CA SER A 103 -22.77 -10.34 0.56
C SER A 103 -21.55 -10.90 1.29
N SER A 104 -21.85 -11.62 2.37
CA SER A 104 -20.99 -12.61 3.01
C SER A 104 -20.74 -13.79 2.06
N SER A 105 -19.52 -14.33 2.08
CA SER A 105 -19.36 -15.78 2.15
C SER A 105 -17.95 -16.11 2.64
N ASP A 106 -17.92 -16.48 3.92
CA ASP A 106 -17.10 -17.54 4.50
C ASP A 106 -16.79 -18.65 3.47
N VAL A 107 -15.51 -18.96 3.27
CA VAL A 107 -15.11 -20.28 2.76
C VAL A 107 -13.99 -20.82 3.63
N ASN A 108 -14.36 -21.91 4.29
CA ASN A 108 -13.60 -22.78 5.14
C ASN A 108 -12.22 -23.17 4.61
N ASP A 109 -11.40 -23.43 5.62
CA ASP A 109 -10.22 -24.28 5.66
C ASP A 109 -10.39 -25.61 4.90
N GLU A 110 -9.23 -26.17 4.55
CA GLU A 110 -8.97 -27.51 4.01
C GLU A 110 -9.05 -27.71 2.49
N THR A 111 -7.89 -27.85 1.86
CA THR A 111 -7.54 -29.07 1.10
C THR A 111 -6.03 -29.08 0.75
N PRO A 112 -5.43 -30.26 0.50
CA PRO A 112 -4.13 -30.64 1.06
C PRO A 112 -3.05 -30.75 -0.02
N VAL A 113 -1.80 -30.42 0.34
CA VAL A 113 -0.64 -30.83 -0.48
C VAL A 113 0.42 -31.49 0.41
N LYS A 114 0.33 -32.81 0.53
CA LYS A 114 1.45 -33.70 0.89
C LYS A 114 2.33 -33.91 -0.36
N PRO A 115 3.54 -34.48 -0.28
CA PRO A 115 4.63 -34.27 0.67
C PRO A 115 5.96 -33.93 -0.03
N VAL A 116 6.96 -33.58 0.78
CA VAL A 116 8.41 -33.59 0.54
C VAL A 116 8.89 -34.52 -0.58
N VAL A 117 9.68 -33.98 -1.52
CA VAL A 117 10.79 -34.74 -2.14
C VAL A 117 12.04 -33.85 -2.22
N LYS A 118 12.99 -34.12 -1.31
CA LYS A 118 14.38 -33.66 -1.42
C LYS A 118 15.01 -34.36 -2.63
N ARG A 119 15.42 -33.59 -3.65
CA ARG A 119 16.29 -34.12 -4.71
C ARG A 119 17.73 -33.77 -4.38
N THR A 120 18.40 -34.71 -3.74
CA THR A 120 19.86 -34.79 -3.67
C THR A 120 20.42 -35.02 -5.08
N SER A 121 21.21 -34.10 -5.60
CA SER A 121 22.03 -34.32 -6.79
C SER A 121 23.35 -34.96 -6.37
N ASN A 122 23.45 -36.29 -6.49
CA ASN A 122 24.70 -37.02 -6.33
C ASN A 122 25.38 -37.20 -7.69
N ARG A 123 26.66 -36.82 -7.74
CA ARG A 123 27.76 -37.29 -8.61
C ARG A 123 27.49 -37.61 -10.07
N LYS A 124 28.23 -36.91 -10.93
CA LYS A 124 28.81 -37.52 -12.13
C LYS A 124 30.24 -36.99 -12.29
N GLY A 125 31.21 -37.84 -11.97
CA GLY A 125 32.57 -37.63 -12.45
C GLY A 125 32.60 -37.75 -13.97
N ARG A 126 33.46 -36.96 -14.61
CA ARG A 126 34.03 -37.27 -15.92
C ARG A 126 35.26 -36.38 -16.16
N ALA A 127 36.35 -37.06 -16.51
CA ALA A 127 37.64 -36.60 -17.01
C ALA A 127 38.56 -35.91 -15.99
#